data_AF-A0AA40DJF8-F1
#
_entry.id   AF-A0AA40DJF8-F1
#
_cell.length_a   1.000
_cell.length_b   1.000
_cell.length_c   1.000
_cell.angle_alpha   90.00
_cell.angle_beta   90.00
_cell.angle_gamma   90.00
#
_symmetry.space_group_name_H-M   'P 1'
#
loop_
_entity.id
_entity.type
_entity.pdbx_description
1 polymer ?
#
loop_
_entity_poly.entity_id
_entity_poly.type
_entity_poly.pdbx_seq_one_letter_code
_entity_poly.pdbx_strand_id
1 'polypeptide(L)'
;MGRTRPSVGLAPPAFRKDARAKKAKTTINKVIPALLSAHPRARKGIDSSELITLANLPKEKDAVPGASLNKQNPRITLRVTDTLAAAHSLLATQNSGEPDLSNRKARVVILNMASPLSPGGGFLNGASSQEESLCMRTTLLPSLRDSFYRLPELGAIYTPDVLVHRDEQGEDLSKSERWFVDCVSAAMLRQPDTDVDSDGAAVSYANPRDRELIAQKMHFVMNLVQAKGARSVVLGAWGCGAYSNPVGEVATAWKSVLMGSREGGGDKNWHGIEDIVFAIKDKSLAEKFAEYFGDGITRDDEASNTPSEGGEDLEDTEMGTLSDKIRETKASMEQAKSPHLKLGLSRVLSGLEDQLRTQHTQQPASESG
;
A
#
# COMPACT_ATOMS: atom_id res chain seq x y z
N MET A 1 2.72 -41.31 -9.10
CA MET A 1 3.56 -40.37 -8.34
C MET A 1 2.64 -39.43 -7.56
N GLY A 2 2.37 -39.76 -6.29
CA GLY A 2 1.46 -39.01 -5.43
C GLY A 2 2.16 -37.81 -4.81
N ARG A 3 1.46 -36.67 -4.71
CA ARG A 3 1.93 -35.48 -3.99
C ARG A 3 2.20 -35.85 -2.53
N THR A 4 3.41 -35.62 -2.05
CA THR A 4 3.90 -36.01 -0.71
C THR A 4 3.58 -35.00 0.39
N ARG A 5 2.81 -33.95 0.10
CA ARG A 5 2.30 -33.01 1.09
C ARG A 5 0.79 -32.83 0.92
N PRO A 6 -0.01 -32.95 1.99
CA PRO A 6 -1.43 -32.60 1.93
C PRO A 6 -1.53 -31.11 1.61
N SER A 7 -2.33 -30.73 0.61
CA SER A 7 -2.68 -29.33 0.39
C SER A 7 -3.47 -28.87 1.61
N VAL A 8 -2.83 -28.12 2.50
CA VAL A 8 -3.52 -27.49 3.63
C VAL A 8 -4.44 -26.45 3.00
N GLY A 9 -5.73 -26.74 2.93
CA GLY A 9 -6.71 -25.77 2.45
C GLY A 9 -6.61 -24.49 3.28
N LEU A 10 -6.60 -23.34 2.62
CA LEU A 10 -6.68 -22.04 3.29
C LEU A 10 -7.97 -21.99 4.11
N ALA A 11 -7.87 -21.53 5.35
CA ALA A 11 -9.05 -21.31 6.19
C ALA A 11 -10.00 -20.28 5.52
N PRO A 12 -11.33 -20.36 5.76
CA PRO A 12 -12.26 -19.44 5.13
C PRO A 12 -11.94 -17.97 5.48
N PRO A 13 -12.24 -17.00 4.60
CA PRO A 13 -11.84 -15.60 4.75
C PRO A 13 -12.22 -14.97 6.11
N ALA A 14 -13.41 -15.29 6.63
CA ALA A 14 -13.87 -14.80 7.93
C ALA A 14 -12.96 -15.26 9.09
N PHE A 15 -12.57 -16.53 9.10
CA PHE A 15 -11.65 -17.06 10.13
C PHE A 15 -10.28 -16.41 10.05
N ARG A 16 -9.79 -16.14 8.84
CA ARG A 16 -8.51 -15.44 8.63
C ARG A 16 -8.58 -14.00 9.13
N LYS A 17 -9.68 -13.29 8.86
CA LYS A 17 -9.95 -11.95 9.40
C LYS A 17 -9.97 -11.94 10.93
N ASP A 18 -10.68 -12.88 11.56
CA ASP A 18 -10.75 -12.99 13.02
C ASP A 18 -9.38 -13.32 13.64
N ALA A 19 -8.62 -14.22 13.01
CA ALA A 19 -7.26 -14.53 13.42
C ALA A 19 -6.35 -13.29 13.38
N ARG A 20 -6.43 -12.48 12.30
CA ARG A 20 -5.71 -11.21 12.20
C ARG A 20 -6.15 -10.22 13.28
N ALA A 21 -7.46 -10.07 13.53
CA ALA A 21 -7.97 -9.19 14.59
C ALA A 21 -7.47 -9.60 15.99
N LYS A 22 -7.42 -10.90 16.28
CA LYS A 22 -6.87 -11.43 17.54
C LYS A 22 -5.37 -11.18 17.67
N LYS A 23 -4.61 -11.38 16.57
CA LYS A 23 -3.17 -11.07 16.52
C LYS A 23 -2.92 -9.57 16.69
N ALA A 24 -3.75 -8.71 16.09
CA ALA A 24 -3.68 -7.26 16.21
C ALA A 24 -3.87 -6.81 17.67
N LYS A 25 -4.91 -7.30 18.35
CA LYS A 25 -5.15 -7.05 19.78
C LYS A 25 -4.00 -7.48 20.66
N THR A 26 -3.39 -8.64 20.38
CA THR A 26 -2.21 -9.12 21.12
C THR A 26 -1.00 -8.23 20.86
N THR A 27 -0.83 -7.77 19.62
CA THR A 27 0.29 -6.93 19.20
C THR A 27 0.27 -5.59 19.91
N ILE A 28 -0.87 -4.89 19.90
CA ILE A 28 -0.98 -3.57 20.54
C ILE A 28 -0.93 -3.63 22.06
N ASN A 29 -1.53 -4.66 22.68
CA ASN A 29 -1.63 -4.72 24.15
C ASN A 29 -0.42 -5.36 24.83
N LYS A 30 0.37 -6.18 24.11
CA LYS A 30 1.49 -6.93 24.71
C LYS A 30 2.81 -6.69 24.00
N VAL A 31 2.85 -6.89 22.68
CA VAL A 31 4.10 -6.87 21.91
C VAL A 31 4.68 -5.46 21.83
N ILE A 32 3.88 -4.48 21.41
CA ILE A 32 4.33 -3.09 21.27
C ILE A 32 4.81 -2.50 22.61
N PRO A 33 4.07 -2.60 23.73
CA PRO A 33 4.55 -2.12 25.04
C PRO A 33 5.89 -2.76 25.45
N ALA A 34 6.05 -4.07 25.23
CA ALA A 34 7.30 -4.77 25.53
C ALA A 34 8.45 -4.27 24.64
N LEU A 35 8.20 -4.03 23.34
CA LEU A 35 9.18 -3.47 22.42
C LEU A 35 9.59 -2.05 22.80
N LEU A 36 8.64 -1.15 23.08
CA LEU A 36 8.93 0.24 23.44
C LEU A 36 9.63 0.37 24.79
N SER A 37 9.40 -0.57 25.71
CA SER A 37 10.17 -0.69 26.95
C SER A 37 11.62 -1.12 26.69
N ALA A 38 11.82 -2.10 25.81
CA ALA A 38 13.14 -2.64 25.48
C ALA A 38 13.95 -1.76 24.51
N HIS A 39 13.30 -0.88 23.75
CA HIS A 39 13.92 -0.07 22.69
C HIS A 39 13.66 1.43 22.92
N PRO A 40 14.50 2.12 23.72
CA PRO A 40 14.34 3.55 23.99
C PRO A 40 14.36 4.43 22.74
N ARG A 41 15.11 4.03 21.71
CA ARG A 41 15.14 4.71 20.41
C ARG A 41 13.77 4.68 19.73
N ALA A 42 13.15 3.51 19.63
CA ALA A 42 11.82 3.35 19.04
C ALA A 42 10.81 4.21 19.81
N ARG A 43 10.81 4.13 21.16
CA ARG A 43 9.95 4.95 22.01
C ARG A 43 10.13 6.44 21.74
N LYS A 44 11.38 6.94 21.70
CA LYS A 44 11.66 8.35 21.38
C LYS A 44 11.15 8.73 19.99
N GLY A 45 11.29 7.85 19.00
CA GLY A 45 10.77 8.05 17.65
C GLY A 45 9.25 8.26 17.63
N ILE A 46 8.52 7.37 18.30
CA ILE A 46 7.07 7.47 18.49
C ILE A 46 6.65 8.74 19.25
N ASP A 47 7.36 9.09 20.32
CA ASP A 47 7.09 10.29 21.11
C ASP A 47 7.38 11.58 20.31
N SER A 48 8.28 11.51 19.34
CA SER A 48 8.64 12.61 18.44
C SER A 48 7.73 12.71 17.21
N SER A 49 6.68 11.88 17.11
CA SER A 49 5.75 11.98 15.99
C SER A 49 5.01 13.31 15.99
N GLU A 50 4.89 13.91 14.81
CA GLU A 50 4.32 15.24 14.64
C GLU A 50 3.39 15.30 13.43
N LEU A 51 2.29 16.06 13.59
CA LEU A 51 1.40 16.41 12.50
C LEU A 51 1.95 17.64 11.76
N ILE A 52 2.19 17.47 10.47
CA ILE A 52 2.69 18.52 9.59
C ILE A 52 1.60 18.83 8.57
N THR A 53 1.39 20.10 8.33
CA THR A 53 0.40 20.71 7.44
C THR A 53 1.11 21.73 6.56
N LEU A 54 0.42 22.31 5.58
CA LEU A 54 1.00 23.40 4.79
C LEU A 54 1.53 24.57 5.64
N ALA A 55 0.89 24.85 6.78
CA ALA A 55 1.25 26.00 7.61
C ALA A 55 2.60 25.82 8.35
N ASN A 56 3.00 24.58 8.63
CA ASN A 56 4.20 24.24 9.39
C ASN A 56 5.13 23.27 8.65
N LEU A 57 4.98 23.14 7.32
CA LEU A 57 5.89 22.38 6.49
C LEU A 57 7.31 22.99 6.59
N PRO A 58 8.34 22.22 6.95
CA PRO A 58 9.69 22.78 7.07
C PRO A 58 10.17 23.32 5.73
N LYS A 59 10.80 24.49 5.72
CA LYS A 59 11.32 25.09 4.49
C LYS A 59 12.66 24.44 4.15
N GLU A 60 12.99 24.41 2.87
CA GLU A 60 14.25 23.81 2.36
C GLU A 60 15.51 24.41 2.99
N LYS A 61 15.45 25.69 3.44
CA LYS A 61 16.54 26.37 4.17
C LYS A 61 16.76 25.86 5.59
N ASP A 62 15.78 25.15 6.15
CA ASP A 62 15.83 24.53 7.48
C ASP A 62 16.28 23.06 7.39
N ALA A 63 16.56 22.55 6.18
CA ALA A 63 17.04 21.20 5.95
C ALA A 63 18.44 20.98 6.58
N VAL A 64 18.70 19.75 7.01
CA VAL A 64 19.86 19.37 7.82
C VAL A 64 21.18 19.89 7.23
N PRO A 65 21.96 20.73 7.95
CA PRO A 65 23.23 21.24 7.46
C PRO A 65 24.24 20.11 7.24
N GLY A 66 24.78 19.98 6.02
CA GLY A 66 25.88 19.07 5.71
C GLY A 66 25.60 17.95 4.70
N ALA A 67 24.36 17.81 4.20
CA ALA A 67 24.11 16.97 3.04
C ALA A 67 24.66 17.69 1.80
N SER A 68 25.75 17.18 1.21
CA SER A 68 26.13 17.54 -0.16
C SER A 68 24.94 17.16 -1.06
N LEU A 69 24.11 18.13 -1.42
CA LEU A 69 22.91 17.91 -2.23
C LEU A 69 23.37 17.36 -3.57
N ASN A 70 23.23 16.04 -3.76
CA ASN A 70 23.39 15.45 -5.07
C ASN A 70 22.34 16.11 -5.98
N LYS A 71 22.80 16.76 -7.04
CA LYS A 71 21.95 17.47 -8.00
C LYS A 71 21.40 16.53 -9.09
N GLN A 72 21.69 15.24 -9.00
CA GLN A 72 21.13 14.24 -9.90
C GLN A 72 19.66 13.99 -9.60
N ASN A 73 18.90 13.68 -10.64
CA ASN A 73 17.53 13.23 -10.49
C ASN A 73 17.49 11.87 -9.78
N PRO A 74 16.49 11.64 -8.91
CA PRO A 74 16.34 10.36 -8.25
C PRO A 74 16.12 9.24 -9.28
N ARG A 75 16.66 8.06 -8.99
CA ARG A 75 16.32 6.84 -9.70
C ARG A 75 14.92 6.39 -9.27
N ILE A 76 14.02 6.24 -10.24
CA ILE A 76 12.64 5.81 -9.99
C ILE A 76 12.51 4.35 -10.42
N THR A 77 12.16 3.47 -9.49
CA THR A 77 11.93 2.05 -9.78
C THR A 77 10.55 1.57 -9.34
N LEU A 78 10.04 0.55 -10.01
CA LEU A 78 8.87 -0.21 -9.58
C LEU A 78 9.31 -1.62 -9.19
N ARG A 79 8.81 -2.10 -8.04
CA ARG A 79 9.05 -3.44 -7.53
C ARG A 79 7.74 -4.10 -7.10
N VAL A 80 7.55 -5.36 -7.51
CA VAL A 80 6.40 -6.18 -7.10
C VAL A 80 6.67 -6.79 -5.74
N THR A 81 6.52 -5.98 -4.69
CA THR A 81 6.84 -6.36 -3.31
C THR A 81 6.08 -5.48 -2.31
N ASP A 82 6.12 -5.83 -1.03
CA ASP A 82 5.54 -5.01 0.02
C ASP A 82 6.44 -3.82 0.42
N THR A 83 5.84 -2.80 1.04
CA THR A 83 6.52 -1.56 1.44
C THR A 83 7.75 -1.79 2.33
N LEU A 84 7.69 -2.72 3.28
CA LEU A 84 8.78 -2.99 4.20
C LEU A 84 9.89 -3.83 3.54
N ALA A 85 9.53 -4.76 2.65
CA ALA A 85 10.51 -5.52 1.87
C ALA A 85 11.31 -4.59 0.93
N ALA A 86 10.65 -3.67 0.23
CA ALA A 86 11.32 -2.64 -0.56
C ALA A 86 12.24 -1.76 0.30
N ALA A 87 11.75 -1.27 1.44
CA ALA A 87 12.55 -0.47 2.35
C ALA A 87 13.79 -1.21 2.88
N HIS A 88 13.63 -2.48 3.28
CA HIS A 88 14.75 -3.29 3.78
C HIS A 88 15.85 -3.49 2.72
N SER A 89 15.47 -3.69 1.44
CA SER A 89 16.45 -3.83 0.35
C SER A 89 17.27 -2.55 0.10
N LEU A 90 16.71 -1.37 0.37
CA LEU A 90 17.42 -0.09 0.28
C LEU A 90 18.46 0.08 1.40
N LEU A 91 18.25 -0.58 2.55
CA LEU A 91 19.24 -0.61 3.64
C LEU A 91 20.44 -1.52 3.33
N ALA A 92 20.26 -2.51 2.45
CA ALA A 92 21.28 -3.49 2.08
C ALA A 92 22.18 -3.04 0.91
N THR A 93 21.74 -2.11 0.08
CA THR A 93 22.36 -1.77 -1.21
C THR A 93 23.48 -0.71 -1.14
N GLN A 94 23.89 -0.28 0.06
CA GLN A 94 24.94 0.72 0.22
C GLN A 94 26.35 0.06 0.19
N ASN A 95 26.93 -0.04 -1.01
CA ASN A 95 28.34 -0.33 -1.32
C ASN A 95 29.14 -1.13 -0.26
N SER A 96 29.12 -2.47 -0.37
CA SER A 96 30.11 -3.42 0.19
C SER A 96 30.27 -3.52 1.72
N GLY A 97 29.33 -3.01 2.51
CA GLY A 97 29.33 -3.13 3.98
C GLY A 97 28.19 -3.97 4.55
N GLU A 98 28.13 -4.07 5.88
CA GLU A 98 26.94 -4.58 6.61
C GLU A 98 25.70 -3.70 6.31
N PRO A 99 24.49 -4.29 6.27
CA PRO A 99 23.26 -3.54 6.01
C PRO A 99 23.04 -2.43 7.05
N ASP A 100 22.57 -1.25 6.62
CA ASP A 100 22.25 -0.14 7.51
C ASP A 100 20.88 -0.34 8.19
N LEU A 101 20.74 -1.41 8.98
CA LEU A 101 19.52 -1.70 9.75
C LEU A 101 19.16 -0.57 10.73
N SER A 102 20.12 0.33 11.01
CA SER A 102 19.92 1.51 11.82
C SER A 102 19.27 2.68 11.07
N ASN A 103 19.20 2.64 9.73
CA ASN A 103 18.69 3.70 8.87
C ASN A 103 19.30 5.10 9.12
N ARG A 104 20.58 5.16 9.53
CA ARG A 104 21.27 6.43 9.81
C ARG A 104 21.94 7.02 8.57
N LYS A 105 22.34 6.17 7.63
CA LYS A 105 23.01 6.52 6.36
C LYS A 105 22.04 6.47 5.20
N ALA A 106 21.23 5.41 5.11
CA ALA A 106 20.30 5.20 3.99
C ALA A 106 19.10 6.15 4.03
N ARG A 107 18.68 6.62 5.21
CA ARG A 107 17.60 7.61 5.40
C ARG A 107 16.36 7.26 4.58
N VAL A 108 15.94 6.01 4.68
CA VAL A 108 14.75 5.46 4.03
C VAL A 108 13.51 5.95 4.76
N VAL A 109 12.59 6.55 4.00
CA VAL A 109 11.26 6.93 4.46
C VAL A 109 10.20 6.14 3.68
N ILE A 110 9.26 5.52 4.39
CA ILE A 110 8.11 4.82 3.79
C ILE A 110 6.86 5.68 3.85
N LEU A 111 6.02 5.63 2.82
CA LEU A 111 4.66 6.17 2.85
C LEU A 111 3.70 5.15 3.47
N ASN A 112 3.14 5.43 4.65
CA ASN A 112 1.92 4.78 5.12
C ASN A 112 0.72 5.40 4.42
N MET A 113 -0.01 4.59 3.67
CA MET A 113 -1.22 4.96 2.93
C MET A 113 -2.40 5.04 3.90
N ALA A 114 -2.34 6.03 4.77
CA ALA A 114 -3.09 6.07 6.01
C ALA A 114 -4.58 6.33 5.83
N SER A 115 -5.36 5.85 6.79
CA SER A 115 -6.75 6.24 6.96
C SER A 115 -6.88 7.71 7.36
N PRO A 116 -7.79 8.50 6.75
CA PRO A 116 -8.01 9.89 7.16
C PRO A 116 -8.70 9.99 8.52
N LEU A 117 -9.40 8.93 8.97
CA LEU A 117 -10.32 8.99 10.11
C LEU A 117 -9.91 8.12 11.29
N SER A 118 -9.08 7.10 11.10
CA SER A 118 -8.84 6.10 12.15
C SER A 118 -7.37 5.68 12.19
N PRO A 119 -6.68 5.81 13.34
CA PRO A 119 -5.33 5.28 13.51
C PRO A 119 -5.18 3.82 13.12
N GLY A 120 -4.32 3.54 12.13
CA GLY A 120 -4.09 2.18 11.66
C GLY A 120 -5.28 1.56 10.94
N GLY A 121 -6.24 2.38 10.48
CA GLY A 121 -7.39 1.93 9.70
C GLY A 121 -8.22 0.85 10.41
N GLY A 122 -8.40 -0.28 9.73
CA GLY A 122 -9.11 -1.46 10.19
C GLY A 122 -8.24 -2.48 10.94
N PHE A 123 -7.07 -2.10 11.46
CA PHE A 123 -6.10 -3.01 12.09
C PHE A 123 -6.72 -3.91 13.16
N LEU A 124 -7.48 -3.33 14.10
CA LEU A 124 -8.14 -4.09 15.17
C LEU A 124 -9.30 -4.97 14.68
N ASN A 125 -9.79 -4.72 13.47
CA ASN A 125 -10.87 -5.45 12.81
C ASN A 125 -10.34 -6.53 11.84
N GLY A 126 -9.02 -6.73 11.78
CA GLY A 126 -8.40 -7.76 10.93
C GLY A 126 -8.41 -7.43 9.43
N ALA A 127 -8.51 -6.14 9.06
CA ALA A 127 -8.22 -5.70 7.71
C ALA A 127 -6.75 -6.01 7.33
N SER A 128 -6.48 -6.03 6.02
CA SER A 128 -5.20 -6.50 5.46
C SER A 128 -4.58 -5.53 4.48
N SER A 129 -4.99 -4.26 4.47
CA SER A 129 -4.39 -3.28 3.56
C SER A 129 -2.96 -2.94 4.01
N GLN A 130 -2.30 -2.09 3.24
CA GLN A 130 -0.93 -1.67 3.50
C GLN A 130 -0.75 -1.07 4.90
N GLU A 131 -1.66 -0.19 5.34
CA GLU A 131 -1.58 0.44 6.66
C GLU A 131 -1.66 -0.59 7.80
N GLU A 132 -2.59 -1.56 7.72
CA GLU A 132 -2.71 -2.60 8.75
C GLU A 132 -1.49 -3.53 8.77
N SER A 133 -0.90 -3.82 7.61
CA SER A 133 0.35 -4.57 7.51
C SER A 133 1.50 -3.84 8.22
N LEU A 134 1.63 -2.52 7.99
CA LEU A 134 2.60 -1.68 8.69
C LEU A 134 2.36 -1.68 10.20
N CYS A 135 1.11 -1.52 10.64
CA CYS A 135 0.75 -1.55 12.07
C CYS A 135 0.99 -2.92 12.72
N MET A 136 0.87 -4.01 11.96
CA MET A 136 1.13 -5.36 12.46
C MET A 136 2.62 -5.66 12.60
N ARG A 137 3.46 -5.09 11.73
CA ARG A 137 4.88 -5.47 11.61
C ARG A 137 5.83 -4.47 12.26
N THR A 138 5.33 -3.32 12.69
CA THR A 138 6.14 -2.21 13.19
C THR A 138 5.59 -1.59 14.46
N THR A 139 6.38 -0.73 15.09
CA THR A 139 5.93 0.09 16.22
C THR A 139 5.17 1.35 15.80
N LEU A 140 4.69 1.47 14.55
CA LEU A 140 4.08 2.69 14.01
C LEU A 140 2.80 3.11 14.75
N LEU A 141 1.90 2.18 15.04
CA LEU A 141 0.52 2.49 15.47
C LEU A 141 0.42 3.47 16.66
N PRO A 142 1.19 3.35 17.76
CA PRO A 142 1.15 4.33 18.85
C PRO A 142 1.56 5.76 18.48
N SER A 143 2.27 5.97 17.36
CA SER A 143 2.62 7.32 16.88
C SER A 143 1.44 8.02 16.19
N LEU A 144 0.45 7.24 15.76
CA LEU A 144 -0.76 7.69 15.08
C LEU A 144 -1.80 8.13 16.13
N ARG A 145 -1.52 9.22 16.84
CA ARG A 145 -2.34 9.71 17.95
C ARG A 145 -3.72 10.15 17.45
N ASP A 146 -4.79 9.81 18.18
CA ASP A 146 -6.16 10.21 17.83
C ASP A 146 -6.29 11.73 17.60
N SER A 147 -5.53 12.56 18.32
CA SER A 147 -5.52 14.02 18.16
C SER A 147 -5.00 14.51 16.81
N PHE A 148 -4.37 13.64 16.00
CA PHE A 148 -3.94 13.96 14.64
C PHE A 148 -5.00 13.60 13.59
N TYR A 149 -6.02 12.80 13.95
CA TYR A 149 -6.99 12.24 13.00
C TYR A 149 -8.19 13.14 12.75
N ARG A 150 -8.91 12.83 11.67
CA ARG A 150 -9.37 13.84 10.70
C ARG A 150 -8.15 14.51 10.07
N LEU A 151 -7.29 13.66 9.50
CA LEU A 151 -6.05 14.11 8.88
C LEU A 151 -6.36 15.26 7.91
N PRO A 152 -5.61 16.38 7.98
CA PRO A 152 -5.79 17.49 7.05
C PRO A 152 -5.64 17.02 5.61
N GLU A 153 -6.39 17.64 4.69
CA GLU A 153 -6.29 17.33 3.26
C GLU A 153 -4.85 17.45 2.76
N LEU A 154 -4.17 18.53 3.13
CA LEU A 154 -2.74 18.75 2.86
C LEU A 154 -1.96 18.70 4.18
N GLY A 155 -1.83 17.47 4.69
CA GLY A 155 -1.07 17.18 5.88
C GLY A 155 -0.64 15.71 5.95
N ALA A 156 0.34 15.46 6.80
CA ALA A 156 0.85 14.12 7.07
C ALA A 156 1.43 14.05 8.49
N ILE A 157 1.45 12.87 9.07
CA ILE A 157 2.19 12.59 10.31
C ILE A 157 3.58 12.10 9.91
N TYR A 158 4.63 12.73 10.43
CA TYR A 158 5.98 12.21 10.31
C TYR A 158 6.38 11.49 11.59
N THR A 159 6.80 10.23 11.47
CA THR A 159 7.25 9.40 12.59
C THR A 159 8.66 8.89 12.31
N PRO A 160 9.70 9.40 13.00
CA PRO A 160 11.05 8.88 12.87
C PRO A 160 11.24 7.58 13.68
N ASP A 161 12.30 6.83 13.36
CA ASP A 161 12.79 5.69 14.15
C ASP A 161 11.70 4.63 14.45
N VAL A 162 10.87 4.31 13.47
CA VAL A 162 9.89 3.21 13.55
C VAL A 162 10.62 1.87 13.50
N LEU A 163 10.45 1.05 14.53
CA LEU A 163 11.07 -0.27 14.61
C LEU A 163 10.23 -1.31 13.88
N VAL A 164 10.84 -2.00 12.93
CA VAL A 164 10.27 -3.18 12.26
C VAL A 164 10.65 -4.42 13.06
N HIS A 165 9.64 -5.21 13.43
CA HIS A 165 9.81 -6.35 14.33
C HIS A 165 9.21 -7.65 13.81
N ARG A 166 8.60 -7.65 12.60
CA ARG A 166 8.13 -8.86 11.92
C ARG A 166 8.47 -8.86 10.44
N ASP A 167 8.68 -10.06 9.91
CA ASP A 167 8.80 -10.29 8.47
C ASP A 167 7.44 -10.23 7.76
N GLU A 168 7.43 -10.52 6.45
CA GLU A 168 6.23 -10.50 5.61
C GLU A 168 5.24 -11.61 5.97
N GLN A 169 5.73 -12.76 6.44
CA GLN A 169 4.93 -13.89 6.92
C GLN A 169 4.27 -13.57 8.28
N GLY A 170 4.71 -12.49 8.92
CA GLY A 170 4.21 -12.01 10.20
C GLY A 170 4.87 -12.70 11.38
N GLU A 171 6.01 -13.34 11.18
CA GLU A 171 6.83 -13.96 12.23
C GLU A 171 7.74 -12.91 12.88
N ASP A 172 7.93 -13.03 14.18
CA ASP A 172 8.73 -12.06 14.95
C ASP A 172 10.21 -12.18 14.60
N LEU A 173 10.82 -11.06 14.21
CA LEU A 173 12.26 -10.98 13.94
C LEU A 173 13.08 -11.12 15.23
N SER A 174 14.23 -11.78 15.13
CA SER A 174 15.20 -11.83 16.22
C SER A 174 15.74 -10.42 16.54
N LYS A 175 16.34 -10.23 17.71
CA LYS A 175 16.82 -8.90 18.13
C LYS A 175 17.83 -8.28 17.15
N SER A 176 18.65 -9.10 16.50
CA SER A 176 19.67 -8.67 15.54
C SER A 176 19.14 -8.39 14.13
N GLU A 177 17.97 -8.95 13.79
CA GLU A 177 17.35 -8.77 12.46
C GLU A 177 16.36 -7.60 12.42
N ARG A 178 16.03 -7.03 13.58
CA ARG A 178 15.16 -5.85 13.66
C ARG A 178 15.88 -4.63 13.11
N TRP A 179 15.11 -3.78 12.44
CA TRP A 179 15.63 -2.63 11.73
C TRP A 179 14.70 -1.43 11.90
N PHE A 180 15.21 -0.25 11.57
CA PHE A 180 14.49 1.01 11.71
C PHE A 180 14.15 1.58 10.34
N VAL A 181 13.03 2.31 10.28
CA VAL A 181 12.62 3.10 9.12
C VAL A 181 11.93 4.36 9.60
N ASP A 182 11.97 5.41 8.80
CA ASP A 182 11.14 6.59 9.06
C ASP A 182 9.83 6.46 8.26
N CYS A 183 8.73 7.00 8.77
CA CYS A 183 7.42 6.84 8.15
C CYS A 183 6.71 8.19 7.99
N VAL A 184 6.15 8.42 6.81
CA VAL A 184 5.18 9.50 6.56
C VAL A 184 3.80 8.88 6.40
N SER A 185 2.85 9.27 7.24
CA SER A 185 1.45 8.79 7.16
C SER A 185 0.56 9.89 6.60
N ALA A 186 0.00 9.66 5.42
CA ALA A 186 -0.87 10.61 4.72
C ALA A 186 -2.07 9.88 4.10
N ALA A 187 -3.21 10.54 4.06
CA ALA A 187 -4.44 9.98 3.51
C ALA A 187 -4.72 10.45 2.08
N MET A 188 -5.14 9.51 1.23
CA MET A 188 -5.65 9.81 -0.11
C MET A 188 -7.16 10.09 -0.08
N LEU A 189 -7.71 10.62 -1.17
CA LEU A 189 -9.16 10.71 -1.38
C LEU A 189 -9.81 9.35 -1.26
N ARG A 190 -10.97 9.30 -0.58
CA ARG A 190 -11.73 8.08 -0.37
C ARG A 190 -12.91 8.05 -1.32
N GLN A 191 -12.93 7.03 -2.20
CA GLN A 191 -14.04 6.77 -3.12
C GLN A 191 -14.48 8.04 -3.85
N PRO A 192 -13.56 8.74 -4.55
CA PRO A 192 -13.90 9.94 -5.30
C PRO A 192 -14.88 9.61 -6.43
N ASP A 193 -15.62 10.61 -6.88
CA ASP A 193 -16.48 10.47 -8.05
C ASP A 193 -15.61 10.27 -9.29
N THR A 194 -15.88 9.21 -10.04
CA THR A 194 -15.07 8.78 -11.18
C THR A 194 -15.93 8.50 -12.39
N ASP A 195 -15.38 8.79 -13.57
CA ASP A 195 -15.92 8.25 -14.80
C ASP A 195 -15.52 6.77 -14.87
N VAL A 196 -16.44 5.94 -15.37
CA VAL A 196 -16.25 4.49 -15.49
C VAL A 196 -16.29 4.07 -16.95
N ASP A 197 -15.55 3.02 -17.28
CA ASP A 197 -15.62 2.38 -18.60
C ASP A 197 -16.86 1.49 -18.75
N SER A 198 -16.97 0.80 -19.89
CA SER A 198 -18.06 -0.12 -20.19
C SER A 198 -18.16 -1.30 -19.21
N ASP A 199 -17.05 -1.64 -18.54
CA ASP A 199 -16.96 -2.73 -17.58
C ASP A 199 -17.16 -2.22 -16.13
N GLY A 200 -17.41 -0.92 -15.95
CA GLY A 200 -17.64 -0.30 -14.66
C GLY A 200 -16.37 0.03 -13.87
N ALA A 201 -15.19 -0.11 -14.49
CA ALA A 201 -13.91 0.22 -13.85
C ALA A 201 -13.67 1.73 -13.89
N ALA A 202 -13.20 2.29 -12.77
CA ALA A 202 -12.89 3.71 -12.66
C ALA A 202 -11.68 4.09 -13.54
N VAL A 203 -11.88 5.00 -14.49
CA VAL A 203 -10.86 5.39 -15.49
C VAL A 203 -10.30 6.78 -15.27
N SER A 204 -11.13 7.73 -14.81
CA SER A 204 -10.72 9.12 -14.56
C SER A 204 -11.51 9.74 -13.42
N TYR A 205 -10.99 10.81 -12.83
CA TYR A 205 -11.79 11.61 -11.90
C TYR A 205 -12.84 12.42 -12.64
N ALA A 206 -14.08 12.37 -12.15
CA ALA A 206 -15.18 13.17 -12.69
C ALA A 206 -14.97 14.66 -12.40
N ASN A 207 -14.32 14.99 -11.27
CA ASN A 207 -14.02 16.36 -10.87
C ASN A 207 -12.53 16.70 -11.06
N PRO A 208 -12.18 17.71 -11.88
CA PRO A 208 -10.80 18.17 -12.02
C PRO A 208 -10.13 18.60 -10.71
N ARG A 209 -10.91 19.03 -9.70
CA ARG A 209 -10.38 19.39 -8.38
C ARG A 209 -9.82 18.19 -7.62
N ASP A 210 -10.36 16.99 -7.82
CA ASP A 210 -9.84 15.78 -7.19
C ASP A 210 -8.48 15.43 -7.79
N ARG A 211 -8.34 15.55 -9.11
CA ARG A 211 -7.06 15.40 -9.82
C ARG A 211 -6.01 16.39 -9.31
N GLU A 212 -6.39 17.65 -9.14
CA GLU A 212 -5.50 18.67 -8.59
C GLU A 212 -5.11 18.36 -7.13
N LEU A 213 -6.08 17.98 -6.30
CA LEU A 213 -5.88 17.71 -4.89
C LEU A 213 -4.95 16.50 -4.66
N ILE A 214 -5.08 15.42 -5.43
CA ILE A 214 -4.15 14.29 -5.30
C ILE A 214 -2.71 14.69 -5.69
N ALA A 215 -2.53 15.55 -6.70
CA ALA A 215 -1.22 16.06 -7.09
C ALA A 215 -0.62 16.96 -6.01
N GLN A 216 -1.43 17.82 -5.38
CA GLN A 216 -1.02 18.64 -4.23
C GLN A 216 -0.63 17.77 -3.02
N LYS A 217 -1.37 16.70 -2.74
CA LYS A 217 -1.03 15.71 -1.70
C LYS A 217 0.31 15.01 -1.96
N MET A 218 0.55 14.57 -3.19
CA MET A 218 1.82 13.95 -3.60
C MET A 218 2.99 14.93 -3.47
N HIS A 219 2.81 16.18 -3.92
CA HIS A 219 3.80 17.24 -3.71
C HIS A 219 4.09 17.49 -2.24
N PHE A 220 3.05 17.52 -1.40
CA PHE A 220 3.20 17.71 0.04
C PHE A 220 4.06 16.60 0.67
N VAL A 221 3.76 15.33 0.36
CA VAL A 221 4.53 14.18 0.85
C VAL A 221 5.99 14.28 0.40
N MET A 222 6.24 14.58 -0.87
CA MET A 222 7.61 14.66 -1.40
C MET A 222 8.41 15.83 -0.81
N ASN A 223 7.79 17.01 -0.66
CA ASN A 223 8.42 18.14 0.03
C ASN A 223 8.75 17.81 1.48
N LEU A 224 7.84 17.10 2.18
CA LEU A 224 8.06 16.70 3.56
C LEU A 224 9.24 15.73 3.69
N VAL A 225 9.28 14.66 2.92
CA VAL A 225 10.38 13.67 3.02
C VAL A 225 11.72 14.29 2.63
N GLN A 226 11.75 15.17 1.64
CA GLN A 226 12.96 15.93 1.29
C GLN A 226 13.42 16.83 2.44
N ALA A 227 12.50 17.60 3.04
CA ALA A 227 12.82 18.50 4.15
C ALA A 227 13.29 17.74 5.41
N LYS A 228 12.86 16.49 5.57
CA LYS A 228 13.35 15.56 6.62
C LYS A 228 14.67 14.89 6.28
N GLY A 229 15.23 15.15 5.10
CA GLY A 229 16.53 14.64 4.66
C GLY A 229 16.49 13.17 4.23
N ALA A 230 15.37 12.70 3.68
CA ALA A 230 15.29 11.38 3.08
C ALA A 230 16.27 11.25 1.91
N ARG A 231 16.99 10.13 1.84
CA ARG A 231 17.79 9.76 0.64
C ARG A 231 17.08 8.73 -0.21
N SER A 232 16.22 7.91 0.39
CA SER A 232 15.39 6.96 -0.35
C SER A 232 13.96 7.01 0.15
N VAL A 233 13.01 6.91 -0.77
CA VAL A 233 11.57 6.97 -0.46
C VAL A 233 10.88 5.74 -1.04
N VAL A 234 10.08 5.06 -0.23
CA VAL A 234 9.21 3.97 -0.69
C VAL A 234 7.78 4.47 -0.75
N LEU A 235 7.26 4.53 -1.98
CA LEU A 235 5.90 4.87 -2.35
C LEU A 235 5.14 3.61 -2.77
N GLY A 236 3.95 3.80 -3.36
CA GLY A 236 3.19 2.73 -3.99
C GLY A 236 1.94 3.29 -4.68
N ALA A 237 1.00 2.41 -5.02
CA ALA A 237 -0.28 2.77 -5.66
C ALA A 237 -1.26 3.41 -4.65
N TRP A 238 -0.90 4.61 -4.17
CA TRP A 238 -1.59 5.31 -3.09
C TRP A 238 -3.05 5.62 -3.43
N GLY A 239 -3.97 4.94 -2.74
CA GLY A 239 -5.42 5.09 -2.92
C GLY A 239 -6.06 4.18 -3.98
N CYS A 240 -5.29 3.37 -4.71
CA CYS A 240 -5.80 2.53 -5.80
C CYS A 240 -6.44 1.20 -5.34
N GLY A 241 -6.42 0.90 -4.04
CA GLY A 241 -7.08 -0.27 -3.46
C GLY A 241 -8.44 0.08 -2.86
N ALA A 242 -8.57 -0.05 -1.54
CA ALA A 242 -9.82 0.19 -0.80
C ALA A 242 -10.44 1.60 -0.99
N TYR A 243 -9.70 2.56 -1.54
CA TYR A 243 -10.17 3.94 -1.76
C TYR A 243 -10.58 4.21 -3.21
N SER A 244 -10.45 3.22 -4.10
CA SER A 244 -11.01 3.26 -5.45
C SER A 244 -10.56 4.46 -6.30
N ASN A 245 -9.33 4.95 -6.11
CA ASN A 245 -8.76 5.97 -6.99
C ASN A 245 -8.35 5.30 -8.32
N PRO A 246 -8.61 5.91 -9.50
CA PRO A 246 -8.20 5.35 -10.79
C PRO A 246 -6.67 5.24 -10.87
N VAL A 247 -6.17 4.04 -11.17
CA VAL A 247 -4.71 3.78 -11.21
C VAL A 247 -3.99 4.68 -12.23
N GLY A 248 -4.62 4.95 -13.38
CA GLY A 248 -4.04 5.79 -14.41
C GLY A 248 -3.86 7.24 -13.98
N GLU A 249 -4.84 7.79 -13.27
CA GLU A 249 -4.78 9.14 -12.68
C GLU A 249 -3.67 9.24 -11.63
N VAL A 250 -3.58 8.24 -10.73
CA VAL A 250 -2.58 8.23 -9.65
C VAL A 250 -1.16 8.08 -10.23
N ALA A 251 -0.95 7.18 -11.19
CA ALA A 251 0.35 7.01 -11.84
C ALA A 251 0.78 8.26 -12.62
N THR A 252 -0.14 8.87 -13.37
CA THR A 252 0.11 10.11 -14.13
C THR A 252 0.44 11.28 -13.19
N ALA A 253 -0.30 11.42 -12.08
CA ALA A 253 -0.03 12.45 -11.08
C ALA A 253 1.35 12.26 -10.44
N TRP A 254 1.72 11.03 -10.05
CA TRP A 254 3.07 10.74 -9.55
C TRP A 254 4.15 11.08 -10.57
N LYS A 255 3.98 10.70 -11.85
CA LYS A 255 4.91 11.07 -12.91
C LYS A 255 5.09 12.58 -13.00
N SER A 256 3.98 13.32 -13.05
CA SER A 256 4.02 14.79 -13.13
C SER A 256 4.69 15.43 -11.92
N VAL A 257 4.49 14.87 -10.73
CA VAL A 257 5.11 15.36 -9.49
C VAL A 257 6.61 15.07 -9.50
N LEU A 258 6.99 13.84 -9.85
CA LEU A 258 8.38 13.37 -9.75
C LEU A 258 9.29 13.86 -10.87
N MET A 259 8.76 13.99 -12.08
CA MET A 259 9.53 14.34 -13.28
C MET A 259 9.25 15.75 -13.80
N GLY A 260 8.27 16.45 -13.21
CA GLY A 260 7.81 17.75 -13.68
C GLY A 260 6.81 17.65 -14.84
N SER A 261 6.12 18.76 -15.10
CA SER A 261 5.24 18.95 -16.26
C SER A 261 5.97 19.74 -17.34
N ARG A 262 5.81 19.36 -18.62
CA ARG A 262 6.32 20.13 -19.77
C ARG A 262 5.72 21.54 -19.86
N GLU A 263 4.59 21.81 -19.19
CA GLU A 263 3.80 23.04 -19.36
C GLU A 263 3.93 24.05 -18.20
N GLY A 264 4.71 23.74 -17.16
CA GLY A 264 4.89 24.61 -15.99
C GLY A 264 6.36 24.70 -15.57
N GLY A 265 7.09 25.64 -16.18
CA GLY A 265 8.52 25.85 -16.01
C GLY A 265 8.96 26.17 -14.58
N GLY A 266 9.25 25.13 -13.81
CA GLY A 266 10.14 25.19 -12.66
C GLY A 266 10.86 23.84 -12.54
N ASP A 267 12.19 23.86 -12.54
CA ASP A 267 13.02 22.68 -12.23
C ASP A 267 12.65 22.18 -10.83
N LYS A 268 11.72 21.23 -10.73
CA LYS A 268 11.43 20.55 -9.47
C LYS A 268 12.45 19.45 -9.29
N ASN A 269 13.57 19.81 -8.68
CA ASN A 269 14.62 18.86 -8.37
C ASN A 269 14.42 18.31 -6.96
N TRP A 270 14.25 17.00 -6.84
CA TRP A 270 14.22 16.26 -5.58
C TRP A 270 15.63 16.08 -5.01
N HIS A 271 16.34 17.19 -4.80
CA HIS A 271 17.69 17.24 -4.26
C HIS A 271 17.83 16.42 -2.99
N GLY A 272 18.91 15.62 -2.92
CA GLY A 272 19.19 14.75 -1.79
C GLY A 272 18.46 13.41 -1.81
N ILE A 273 17.38 13.27 -2.59
CA ILE A 273 16.71 11.98 -2.82
C ILE A 273 17.41 11.27 -3.97
N GLU A 274 17.94 10.09 -3.70
CA GLU A 274 18.68 9.23 -4.64
C GLU A 274 17.78 8.15 -5.25
N ASP A 275 16.88 7.59 -4.45
CA ASP A 275 16.01 6.47 -4.83
C ASP A 275 14.55 6.73 -4.49
N ILE A 276 13.66 6.49 -5.46
CA ILE A 276 12.22 6.46 -5.27
C ILE A 276 11.72 5.10 -5.76
N VAL A 277 11.18 4.30 -4.85
CA VAL A 277 10.70 2.94 -5.14
C VAL A 277 9.19 2.88 -4.99
N PHE A 278 8.49 2.53 -6.06
CA PHE A 278 7.08 2.16 -6.01
C PHE A 278 6.97 0.67 -5.66
N ALA A 279 6.64 0.38 -4.40
CA ALA A 279 6.39 -0.98 -3.92
C ALA A 279 4.89 -1.31 -4.05
N ILE A 280 4.54 -2.15 -5.02
CA ILE A 280 3.16 -2.53 -5.32
C ILE A 280 3.07 -4.06 -5.30
N LYS A 281 2.48 -4.61 -4.24
CA LYS A 281 2.43 -6.07 -4.03
C LYS A 281 1.57 -6.79 -5.05
N ASP A 282 0.45 -6.19 -5.47
CA ASP A 282 -0.40 -6.77 -6.50
C ASP A 282 0.24 -6.62 -7.88
N LYS A 283 0.49 -7.76 -8.55
CA LYS A 283 1.21 -7.79 -9.81
C LYS A 283 0.44 -7.11 -10.95
N SER A 284 -0.88 -7.30 -11.02
CA SER A 284 -1.70 -6.70 -12.09
C SER A 284 -1.76 -5.18 -11.94
N LEU A 285 -1.95 -4.70 -10.72
CA LEU A 285 -1.93 -3.29 -10.37
C LEU A 285 -0.55 -2.68 -10.64
N ALA A 286 0.53 -3.38 -10.31
CA ALA A 286 1.90 -2.95 -10.59
C ALA A 286 2.16 -2.81 -12.10
N GLU A 287 1.66 -3.77 -12.89
CA GLU A 287 1.76 -3.74 -14.36
C GLU A 287 1.02 -2.53 -14.95
N LYS A 288 -0.26 -2.34 -14.57
CA LYS A 288 -1.08 -1.18 -14.97
C LYS A 288 -0.44 0.14 -14.52
N PHE A 289 0.04 0.20 -13.28
CA PHE A 289 0.69 1.41 -12.75
C PHE A 289 1.92 1.79 -13.56
N ALA A 290 2.79 0.83 -13.89
CA ALA A 290 3.95 1.10 -14.74
C ALA A 290 3.56 1.48 -16.17
N GLU A 291 2.50 0.88 -16.74
CA GLU A 291 2.01 1.25 -18.07
C GLU A 291 1.57 2.72 -18.12
N TYR A 292 0.73 3.15 -17.17
CA TYR A 292 0.28 4.54 -17.09
C TYR A 292 1.39 5.52 -16.70
N PHE A 293 2.34 5.10 -15.87
CA PHE A 293 3.53 5.91 -15.58
C PHE A 293 4.38 6.09 -16.84
N GLY A 294 4.50 5.06 -17.68
CA GLY A 294 5.26 5.10 -18.94
C GLY A 294 6.75 5.37 -18.73
N ASP A 295 7.37 6.17 -19.58
CA ASP A 295 8.80 6.46 -19.50
C ASP A 295 9.20 7.14 -18.18
N GLY A 296 10.39 6.78 -17.67
CA GLY A 296 10.99 7.37 -16.47
C GLY A 296 10.95 6.50 -15.22
N ILE A 297 10.26 5.35 -15.26
CA ILE A 297 10.30 4.32 -14.22
C ILE A 297 10.94 3.03 -14.75
N THR A 298 11.88 2.48 -14.00
CA THR A 298 12.52 1.19 -14.34
C THR A 298 11.89 0.07 -13.53
N ARG A 299 11.52 -1.04 -14.17
CA ARG A 299 11.09 -2.24 -13.45
C ARG A 299 12.32 -3.00 -12.96
N ASP A 300 12.34 -3.28 -11.67
CA ASP A 300 13.40 -4.06 -11.04
C ASP A 300 12.79 -5.40 -10.60
N ASP A 301 12.85 -6.38 -11.51
CA ASP A 301 12.30 -7.73 -11.31
C ASP A 301 13.21 -8.60 -10.41
N GLU A 302 14.31 -8.06 -9.89
CA GLU A 302 15.20 -8.77 -8.97
C GLU A 302 14.68 -8.71 -7.52
N ALA A 303 13.64 -9.51 -7.20
CA ALA A 303 13.50 -10.21 -5.92
C ALA A 303 12.12 -10.90 -5.78
N SER A 304 12.01 -12.13 -6.31
CA SER A 304 11.51 -13.32 -5.56
C SER A 304 11.28 -14.49 -6.53
N ASN A 305 12.35 -15.19 -6.92
CA ASN A 305 12.24 -16.58 -7.38
C ASN A 305 12.31 -17.53 -6.18
N THR A 306 11.48 -17.28 -5.16
CA THR A 306 11.08 -18.28 -4.18
C THR A 306 9.72 -18.79 -4.65
N PRO A 307 9.51 -20.10 -4.84
CA PRO A 307 8.17 -20.60 -5.10
C PRO A 307 7.32 -20.20 -3.89
N SER A 308 6.36 -19.30 -4.12
CA SER A 308 5.30 -19.08 -3.16
C SER A 308 4.53 -20.39 -3.00
N GLU A 309 4.85 -21.16 -1.96
CA GLU A 309 3.85 -22.00 -1.27
C GLU A 309 3.05 -21.14 -0.27
N GLY A 310 2.93 -19.83 -0.53
CA GLY A 310 2.00 -18.92 0.14
C GLY A 310 0.72 -18.86 -0.69
N GLY A 311 -0.36 -19.38 -0.13
CA GLY A 311 -1.65 -19.46 -0.77
C GLY A 311 -2.10 -18.11 -1.34
N GLU A 312 -2.65 -18.18 -2.54
CA GLU A 312 -3.30 -17.09 -3.26
C GLU A 312 -4.30 -16.39 -2.33
N ASP A 313 -3.88 -15.30 -1.71
CA ASP A 313 -4.75 -14.26 -1.22
C ASP A 313 -4.90 -13.24 -2.35
N LEU A 314 -5.65 -13.67 -3.38
CA LEU A 314 -6.33 -12.75 -4.26
C LEU A 314 -7.30 -11.96 -3.37
N GLU A 315 -6.99 -10.68 -3.17
CA GLU A 315 -7.94 -9.74 -2.60
C GLU A 315 -9.10 -9.61 -3.60
N ASP A 316 -10.30 -10.01 -3.14
CA ASP A 316 -11.58 -9.58 -3.72
C ASP A 316 -11.68 -8.05 -3.56
N THR A 317 -11.06 -7.35 -4.50
CA THR A 317 -11.30 -5.93 -4.78
C THR A 317 -11.56 -5.77 -6.27
N GLU A 318 -12.68 -6.34 -6.73
CA GLU A 318 -13.52 -5.80 -7.80
C GLU A 318 -14.83 -6.62 -7.88
N MET A 319 -15.97 -5.92 -7.78
CA MET A 319 -17.29 -6.53 -7.90
C MET A 319 -17.58 -6.89 -9.37
N GLY A 320 -17.27 -8.10 -9.80
CA GLY A 320 -17.94 -8.69 -10.96
C GLY A 320 -19.41 -8.92 -10.62
N THR A 321 -20.33 -8.50 -11.49
CA THR A 321 -21.76 -8.74 -11.28
C THR A 321 -22.03 -10.25 -11.17
N LEU A 322 -23.14 -10.64 -10.53
CA LEU A 322 -23.51 -12.05 -10.43
C LEU A 322 -23.60 -12.72 -11.83
N SER A 323 -23.95 -11.92 -12.86
CA SER A 323 -23.95 -12.33 -14.27
C SER A 323 -22.56 -12.59 -14.83
N ASP A 324 -21.53 -11.83 -14.44
CA ASP A 324 -20.15 -12.06 -14.87
C ASP A 324 -19.60 -13.36 -14.29
N LYS A 325 -19.89 -13.62 -13.01
CA LYS A 325 -19.52 -14.87 -12.34
C LYS A 325 -20.17 -16.09 -13.00
N ILE A 326 -21.42 -15.95 -13.46
CA ILE A 326 -22.12 -16.99 -14.24
C ILE A 326 -21.43 -17.21 -15.59
N ARG A 327 -21.08 -16.13 -16.31
CA ARG A 327 -20.42 -16.19 -17.62
C ARG A 327 -19.05 -16.87 -17.54
N GLU A 328 -18.24 -16.49 -16.56
CA GLU A 328 -16.90 -17.07 -16.34
C GLU A 328 -16.96 -18.54 -15.90
N THR A 329 -17.93 -18.89 -15.05
CA THR A 329 -18.13 -20.28 -14.62
C THR A 329 -18.57 -21.17 -15.80
N LYS A 330 -19.41 -20.65 -16.70
CA LYS A 330 -19.79 -21.35 -17.95
C LYS A 330 -18.58 -21.57 -18.86
N ALA A 331 -17.78 -20.53 -19.11
CA ALA A 331 -16.59 -20.64 -19.95
C ALA A 331 -15.55 -21.63 -19.37
N SER A 332 -15.36 -21.62 -18.05
CA SER A 332 -14.46 -22.54 -17.35
C SER A 332 -14.95 -24.00 -17.44
N MET A 333 -16.26 -24.23 -17.46
CA MET A 333 -16.85 -25.56 -17.59
C MET A 333 -16.69 -26.15 -19.01
N GLU A 334 -16.72 -25.30 -20.04
CA GLU A 334 -16.46 -25.71 -21.44
C GLU A 334 -15.01 -26.12 -21.64
N GLN A 335 -14.07 -25.41 -21.03
CA GLN A 335 -12.63 -25.69 -21.14
C GLN A 335 -12.15 -26.82 -20.22
N ALA A 336 -12.93 -27.21 -19.22
CA ALA A 336 -12.57 -28.26 -18.28
C ALA A 336 -12.49 -29.64 -18.97
N LYS A 337 -11.32 -30.28 -18.94
CA LYS A 337 -11.09 -31.63 -19.50
C LYS A 337 -11.45 -32.78 -18.54
N SER A 338 -11.60 -32.48 -17.25
CA SER A 338 -11.87 -33.48 -16.20
C SER A 338 -13.36 -33.59 -15.85
N PRO A 339 -13.96 -34.80 -15.85
CA PRO A 339 -15.36 -35.01 -15.48
C PRO A 339 -15.71 -34.52 -14.06
N HIS A 340 -14.78 -34.69 -13.11
CA HIS A 340 -14.99 -34.23 -11.72
C HIS A 340 -14.98 -32.71 -11.60
N LEU A 341 -14.17 -32.02 -12.41
CA LEU A 341 -14.12 -30.56 -12.43
C LEU A 341 -15.40 -29.98 -13.05
N LYS A 342 -15.93 -30.60 -14.12
CA LYS A 342 -17.23 -30.23 -14.69
C LYS A 342 -18.37 -30.37 -13.69
N LEU A 343 -18.39 -31.45 -12.90
CA LEU A 343 -19.39 -31.66 -11.85
C LEU A 343 -19.30 -30.60 -10.74
N GLY A 344 -18.09 -30.21 -10.34
CA GLY A 344 -17.89 -29.13 -9.37
C GLY A 344 -18.38 -27.77 -9.89
N LEU A 345 -17.98 -27.40 -11.11
CA LEU A 345 -18.38 -26.15 -11.76
C LEU A 345 -19.89 -26.09 -12.02
N SER A 346 -20.53 -27.21 -12.36
CA SER A 346 -21.99 -27.29 -12.53
C SER A 346 -22.76 -26.97 -11.24
N ARG A 347 -22.26 -27.40 -10.08
CA ARG A 347 -22.89 -27.07 -8.78
C ARG A 347 -22.74 -25.60 -8.43
N VAL A 348 -21.57 -25.03 -8.68
CA VAL A 348 -21.30 -23.59 -8.48
C VAL A 348 -22.20 -22.77 -9.41
N LEU A 349 -22.30 -23.15 -10.68
CA LEU A 349 -23.14 -22.49 -11.66
C LEU A 349 -24.62 -22.50 -11.25
N SER A 350 -25.14 -23.64 -10.79
CA SER A 350 -26.52 -23.75 -10.30
C SER A 350 -26.79 -22.82 -9.13
N GLY A 351 -25.85 -22.70 -8.19
CA GLY A 351 -26.00 -21.81 -7.03
C GLY A 351 -26.01 -20.33 -7.43
N LEU A 352 -25.19 -19.94 -8.40
CA LEU A 352 -25.14 -18.56 -8.92
C LEU A 352 -26.41 -18.22 -9.71
N GLU A 353 -26.94 -19.15 -10.52
CA GLU A 353 -28.19 -18.94 -11.26
C GLU A 353 -29.41 -18.83 -10.33
N ASP A 354 -29.45 -19.57 -9.23
CA ASP A 354 -30.51 -19.44 -8.20
C ASP A 354 -30.42 -18.11 -7.44
N GLN A 355 -29.21 -17.63 -7.14
CA GLN A 355 -29.00 -16.29 -6.58
C GLN A 355 -29.48 -15.18 -7.53
N LEU A 356 -29.30 -15.35 -8.85
CA LEU A 356 -29.74 -14.36 -9.83
C LEU A 356 -31.27 -14.34 -9.96
N ARG A 357 -31.92 -15.52 -9.92
CA ARG A 357 -33.39 -15.61 -9.92
C ARG A 357 -33.99 -14.96 -8.69
N THR A 358 -33.41 -15.20 -7.52
CA THR A 358 -33.92 -14.62 -6.26
C THR A 358 -33.78 -13.10 -6.18
N GLN A 359 -32.77 -12.51 -6.84
CA GLN A 359 -32.65 -11.06 -6.96
C GLN A 359 -33.72 -10.45 -7.88
N HIS A 360 -34.11 -11.14 -8.96
CA HIS A 360 -35.15 -10.64 -9.87
C HIS A 360 -36.58 -10.74 -9.31
N THR A 361 -36.85 -11.66 -8.36
CA THR A 361 -38.19 -11.81 -7.75
C THR A 361 -38.50 -10.76 -6.68
N GLN A 362 -37.53 -9.92 -6.26
CA GLN A 362 -37.70 -8.90 -5.21
C GLN A 362 -37.92 -7.45 -5.72
N GLN A 363 -38.04 -7.22 -7.04
CA GLN A 363 -38.49 -5.92 -7.55
C GLN A 363 -40.03 -5.83 -7.52
N PRO A 364 -40.66 -4.89 -6.77
CA PRO A 364 -42.08 -4.66 -6.89
C PRO A 364 -42.38 -3.93 -8.21
N ALA A 365 -43.42 -4.39 -8.90
CA ALA A 365 -44.01 -3.66 -10.02
C ALA A 365 -44.48 -2.29 -9.53
N SER A 366 -43.78 -1.22 -9.91
CA SER A 366 -44.23 0.15 -9.77
C SER A 366 -44.97 0.54 -11.07
N GLU A 367 -46.29 0.53 -10.94
CA GLU A 367 -47.27 1.47 -11.48
C GLU A 367 -47.03 2.02 -12.90
N SER A 368 -47.77 1.45 -13.84
CA SER A 368 -48.29 2.14 -15.01
C SER A 368 -49.29 3.23 -14.58
N GLY A 369 -48.91 4.49 -14.79
CA GLY A 369 -49.79 5.65 -14.89
C GLY A 369 -49.62 6.31 -16.26
#